data_AF-A0A935N3C2-F1
#
_entry.id   AF-A0A935N3C2-F1
#
_cell.length_a   1.000
_cell.length_b   1.000
_cell.length_c   1.000
_cell.angle_alpha   90.00
_cell.angle_beta   90.00
_cell.angle_gamma   90.00
#
_symmetry.space_group_name_H-M   'P 1'
#
loop_
_entity.id
_entity.type
_entity.pdbx_description
1 polymer ?
#
loop_
_entity_poly.entity_id
_entity_poly.type
_entity_poly.pdbx_seq_one_letter_code
_entity_poly.pdbx_strand_id
1 'polypeptide(L)'
;MKTINIIGAGRVGRTLAHLWHKKGVFAVQDVCTRSLSSAQEAVQFIGSGRALNHIEDMRAADVWMLAVPDAHIKPVAEELTKYIEKQAVAGVLIAKGAIIFTVGRLAASENSH
;
A
#
# COMPACT_ATOMS: atom_id res chain seq x y z
N MET A 1 6.90 2.51 16.41
CA MET A 1 7.17 2.38 14.96
C MET A 1 5.90 2.78 14.23
N LYS A 2 5.97 3.60 13.18
CA LYS A 2 4.78 3.99 12.42
C LYS A 2 4.28 2.82 11.56
N THR A 3 2.97 2.70 11.43
CA THR A 3 2.30 1.68 10.62
C THR A 3 2.11 2.17 9.18
N ILE A 4 2.25 1.26 8.22
CA ILE A 4 1.99 1.55 6.81
C ILE A 4 1.04 0.53 6.20
N ASN A 5 0.06 1.05 5.45
CA ASN A 5 -0.83 0.28 4.60
C ASN A 5 -0.47 0.48 3.14
N ILE A 6 -0.64 -0.58 2.35
CA ILE A 6 -0.25 -0.59 0.94
C ILE A 6 -1.45 -0.96 0.10
N ILE A 7 -1.82 -0.11 -0.86
CA ILE A 7 -2.87 -0.37 -1.83
C ILE A 7 -2.24 -0.45 -3.21
N GLY A 8 -2.37 -1.61 -3.84
CA GLY A 8 -1.60 -1.98 -5.03
C GLY A 8 -0.18 -2.41 -4.64
N ALA A 9 0.15 -3.67 -4.91
CA ALA A 9 1.48 -4.22 -4.62
C ALA A 9 2.25 -4.55 -5.90
N GLY A 10 2.37 -3.55 -6.77
CA GLY A 10 3.22 -3.65 -7.96
C GLY A 10 4.70 -3.83 -7.60
N ARG A 11 5.56 -3.99 -8.63
CA ARG A 11 7.01 -4.24 -8.45
C ARG A 11 7.70 -3.22 -7.55
N VAL A 12 7.37 -1.94 -7.69
CA VAL A 12 7.96 -0.86 -6.88
C VAL A 12 7.43 -0.88 -5.46
N GLY A 13 6.10 -0.95 -5.28
CA GLY A 13 5.46 -0.96 -3.97
C GLY A 13 5.95 -2.09 -3.06
N ARG A 14 6.02 -3.33 -3.58
CA ARG A 14 6.53 -4.48 -2.82
C ARG A 14 8.02 -4.34 -2.45
N THR A 15 8.82 -3.72 -3.33
CA THR A 15 10.26 -3.53 -3.11
C THR A 15 10.51 -2.48 -2.02
N LEU A 16 9.83 -1.33 -2.09
CA LEU A 16 9.94 -0.30 -1.05
C LEU A 16 9.44 -0.81 0.30
N ALA A 17 8.31 -1.52 0.31
CA ALA A 17 7.75 -2.11 1.52
C ALA A 17 8.69 -3.14 2.15
N HIS A 18 9.29 -4.02 1.34
CA HIS A 18 10.31 -4.96 1.81
C HIS A 18 11.52 -4.23 2.40
N LEU A 19 12.02 -3.19 1.74
CA LEU A 19 13.15 -2.39 2.24
C LEU A 19 12.83 -1.67 3.55
N TRP A 20 11.65 -1.05 3.66
CA TRP A 20 11.22 -0.38 4.88
C TRP A 20 11.01 -1.36 6.03
N HIS A 21 10.43 -2.53 5.75
CA HIS A 21 10.29 -3.58 6.74
C HIS A 21 11.65 -4.05 7.23
N LYS A 22 12.57 -4.38 6.31
CA LYS A 22 13.92 -4.83 6.63
C LYS A 22 14.74 -3.79 7.40
N LYS A 23 14.55 -2.50 7.11
CA LYS A 23 15.22 -1.39 7.81
C LYS A 23 14.49 -0.90 9.07
N GLY A 24 13.35 -1.49 9.42
CA GLY A 24 12.54 -1.07 10.58
C GLY A 24 11.98 0.35 10.49
N VAL A 25 11.82 0.89 9.27
CA VAL A 25 11.30 2.24 9.05
C VAL A 25 9.80 2.28 9.32
N PHE A 26 9.08 1.25 8.86
CA PHE A 26 7.63 1.10 9.04
C PHE A 26 7.25 -0.33 9.42
N ALA A 27 6.17 -0.46 10.18
CA ALA A 27 5.46 -1.71 10.38
C ALA A 27 4.46 -1.89 9.21
N VAL A 28 4.76 -2.80 8.28
CA VAL A 28 3.80 -3.14 7.21
C VAL A 28 2.61 -3.85 7.84
N GLN A 29 1.44 -3.24 7.78
CA GLN A 29 0.25 -3.69 8.50
C GLN A 29 -0.65 -4.49 7.59
N ASP A 30 -1.24 -3.84 6.58
CA ASP A 30 -2.14 -4.48 5.61
C ASP A 30 -1.70 -4.16 4.18
N VAL A 31 -1.79 -5.16 3.30
CA VAL A 31 -1.49 -5.08 1.86
C VAL A 31 -2.74 -5.45 1.09
N CYS A 32 -3.35 -4.48 0.42
CA CYS A 32 -4.55 -4.65 -0.38
C CYS A 32 -4.22 -4.64 -1.87
N THR A 33 -4.71 -5.65 -2.60
CA THR A 33 -4.64 -5.67 -4.08
C THR A 33 -5.98 -6.11 -4.66
N ARG A 34 -6.11 -6.16 -6.00
CA ARG A 34 -7.37 -6.57 -6.64
C ARG A 34 -7.74 -8.04 -6.40
N SER A 35 -6.76 -8.89 -6.09
CA SER A 35 -6.98 -10.30 -5.77
C SER A 35 -6.26 -10.68 -4.48
N LEU A 36 -6.87 -11.56 -3.69
CA LEU A 36 -6.24 -12.02 -2.46
C LEU A 36 -4.92 -12.75 -2.75
N SER A 37 -4.84 -13.51 -3.85
CA SER A 37 -3.62 -14.20 -4.27
C SER A 37 -2.43 -13.24 -4.50
N SER A 38 -2.65 -12.13 -5.21
CA SER A 38 -1.59 -11.14 -5.47
C SER A 38 -1.17 -10.42 -4.19
N ALA A 39 -2.11 -10.18 -3.27
CA ALA A 39 -1.80 -9.62 -1.96
C ALA A 39 -0.97 -10.60 -1.11
N GLN A 40 -1.26 -11.90 -1.16
CA GLN A 40 -0.49 -12.93 -0.47
C GLN A 40 0.94 -13.02 -1.01
N GLU A 41 1.12 -13.05 -2.33
CA GLU A 41 2.45 -13.01 -2.95
C GLU A 41 3.25 -11.77 -2.52
N ALA A 42 2.60 -10.61 -2.45
CA ALA A 42 3.23 -9.38 -2.01
C ALA A 42 3.66 -9.46 -0.54
N VAL A 43 2.79 -9.94 0.35
CA VAL A 43 3.11 -10.13 1.78
C VAL A 43 4.26 -11.11 1.96
N GLN A 44 4.26 -12.22 1.21
CA GLN A 44 5.35 -13.20 1.23
C GLN A 44 6.68 -12.57 0.81
N PHE A 45 6.68 -11.75 -0.26
CA PHE A 45 7.86 -11.03 -0.70
C PHE A 45 8.35 -9.99 0.33
N ILE A 46 7.42 -9.24 0.92
CA ILE A 46 7.72 -8.22 1.92
C ILE A 46 8.26 -8.86 3.20
N GLY A 47 7.73 -10.02 3.58
CA GLY A 47 8.01 -10.72 4.83
C GLY A 47 7.14 -10.27 6.01
N SER A 48 6.17 -9.38 5.76
CA SER A 48 5.27 -8.83 6.79
C SER A 48 4.00 -8.25 6.19
N GLY A 49 2.96 -8.15 7.01
CA GLY A 49 1.65 -7.62 6.67
C GLY A 49 0.56 -8.69 6.54
N ARG A 50 -0.69 -8.24 6.43
CA ARG A 50 -1.86 -9.08 6.17
C ARG A 50 -2.38 -8.82 4.76
N ALA A 51 -2.55 -9.89 3.99
CA ALA A 51 -3.06 -9.82 2.62
C ALA A 51 -4.57 -9.62 2.62
N LEU A 52 -5.04 -8.62 1.87
CA LEU A 52 -6.45 -8.28 1.71
C LEU A 52 -6.76 -7.97 0.24
N ASN A 53 -8.04 -8.03 -0.10
CA ASN A 53 -8.55 -7.67 -1.42
C ASN A 53 -9.59 -6.55 -1.41
N HIS A 54 -9.94 -6.02 -0.22
CA HIS A 54 -10.86 -4.91 -0.04
C HIS A 54 -10.27 -3.87 0.92
N ILE A 55 -10.40 -2.59 0.58
CA ILE A 55 -9.88 -1.48 1.40
C ILE A 55 -10.62 -1.39 2.74
N GLU A 56 -11.90 -1.75 2.75
CA GLU A 56 -12.75 -1.73 3.95
C GLU A 56 -12.30 -2.69 5.07
N ASP A 57 -11.60 -3.78 4.72
CA ASP A 57 -11.06 -4.73 5.68
C ASP A 57 -9.73 -4.29 6.29
N MET A 58 -9.13 -3.22 5.74
CA MET A 58 -7.89 -2.67 6.23
C MET A 58 -8.11 -2.02 7.59
N ARG A 59 -7.09 -2.04 8.42
CA ARG A 59 -7.02 -1.31 9.69
C ARG A 59 -6.49 0.10 9.43
N ALA A 60 -6.87 1.06 10.27
CA ALA A 60 -6.26 2.39 10.21
C ALA A 60 -4.73 2.31 10.37
N ALA A 61 -3.99 3.12 9.59
CA ALA A 61 -2.54 3.20 9.63
C ALA A 61 -2.06 4.65 9.60
N ASP A 62 -0.83 4.88 10.06
CA ASP A 62 -0.20 6.21 10.08
C ASP A 62 0.15 6.71 8.67
N VAL A 63 0.43 5.78 7.75
CA VAL A 63 0.85 6.06 6.36
C VAL A 63 0.12 5.13 5.39
N TRP A 64 -0.27 5.69 4.25
CA TRP A 64 -0.91 4.96 3.16
C TRP A 64 -0.09 5.12 1.88
N MET A 65 0.31 4.00 1.28
CA MET A 65 1.01 3.98 -0.01
C MET A 65 0.06 3.47 -1.09
N LEU A 66 -0.10 4.26 -2.15
CA LEU A 66 -0.81 3.85 -3.36
C LEU A 66 0.24 3.48 -4.42
N ALA A 67 0.41 2.18 -4.64
CA ALA A 67 1.27 1.60 -5.67
C ALA A 67 0.43 0.92 -6.76
N VAL A 68 -0.57 1.67 -7.25
CA VAL A 68 -1.44 1.32 -8.38
C VAL A 68 -1.00 2.07 -9.65
N PRO A 69 -1.33 1.57 -10.86
CA PRO A 69 -1.08 2.32 -12.09
C PRO A 69 -1.83 3.66 -12.11
N ASP A 70 -1.30 4.65 -12.82
CA ASP A 70 -1.83 6.03 -12.84
C ASP A 70 -3.34 6.10 -13.16
N ALA A 71 -3.80 5.30 -14.11
CA ALA A 71 -5.21 5.21 -14.49
C ALA A 71 -6.14 4.81 -13.33
N HIS A 72 -5.59 4.16 -12.30
CA HIS A 72 -6.32 3.70 -11.11
C HIS A 72 -6.06 4.56 -9.87
N ILE A 73 -5.18 5.56 -9.94
CA ILE A 73 -4.89 6.43 -8.78
C ILE A 73 -6.15 7.15 -8.32
N LYS A 74 -6.86 7.83 -9.25
CA LYS A 74 -8.07 8.59 -8.93
C LYS A 74 -9.16 7.72 -8.27
N PRO A 75 -9.63 6.62 -8.87
CA PRO A 75 -10.68 5.81 -8.27
C PRO A 75 -10.27 5.21 -6.92
N VAL A 76 -9.02 4.77 -6.77
CA VAL A 76 -8.52 4.21 -5.51
C VAL A 76 -8.37 5.28 -4.42
N ALA A 77 -7.94 6.49 -4.78
CA ALA A 77 -7.86 7.60 -3.85
C ALA A 77 -9.25 8.05 -3.38
N GLU A 78 -10.26 8.04 -4.26
CA GLU A 78 -11.65 8.32 -3.91
C GLU A 78 -12.23 7.24 -2.97
N GLU A 79 -11.95 5.97 -3.24
CA GLU A 79 -12.34 4.85 -2.37
C GLU A 79 -11.69 4.95 -0.99
N LEU A 80 -10.38 5.24 -0.95
CA LEU A 80 -9.65 5.43 0.30
C LEU A 80 -10.16 6.64 1.09
N THR A 81 -10.46 7.76 0.41
CA THR A 81 -11.03 8.96 1.04
C THR A 81 -12.35 8.63 1.72
N LYS A 82 -13.26 7.91 1.03
CA LYS A 82 -14.55 7.49 1.60
C LYS A 82 -14.37 6.57 2.81
N TYR A 83 -13.42 5.64 2.75
CA TYR A 83 -13.09 4.76 3.87
C TYR A 83 -12.60 5.55 5.09
N ILE A 84 -11.67 6.50 4.85
CA ILE A 84 -11.13 7.42 5.86
C ILE A 84 -12.25 8.26 6.47
N GLU A 85 -13.09 8.90 5.66
CA GLU A 85 -14.23 9.71 6.14
C GLU A 85 -15.18 8.88 7.02
N LYS A 86 -15.52 7.66 6.61
CA LYS A 86 -16.36 6.75 7.38
C LYS A 86 -15.74 6.40 8.75
N GLN A 87 -14.43 6.22 8.81
CA GLN A 87 -13.69 5.96 10.06
C GLN A 87 -13.58 7.23 10.93
N ALA A 88 -13.45 8.42 10.33
CA ALA A 88 -13.40 9.69 11.05
C ALA A 88 -14.73 10.00 11.76
N VAL A 89 -15.86 9.73 11.10
CA VAL A 89 -17.20 9.85 11.72
C VAL A 89 -17.40 8.84 12.85
N ALA A 90 -16.68 7.71 12.83
CA ALA A 90 -16.66 6.72 13.90
C ALA A 90 -15.71 7.08 15.08
N GLY A 91 -15.18 8.31 15.13
CA GLY A 91 -14.38 8.81 16.26
C GLY A 91 -12.89 8.45 16.20
N VAL A 92 -12.40 7.91 15.08
CA VAL A 92 -10.97 7.61 14.88
C VAL A 92 -10.27 8.85 14.32
N LEU A 93 -9.43 9.48 15.13
CA LEU A 93 -8.56 10.60 14.74
C LEU A 93 -7.60 10.14 13.62
N ILE A 94 -7.81 10.57 12.38
CA ILE A 94 -7.02 10.09 11.24
C ILE A 94 -5.72 10.89 11.15
N ALA A 95 -4.63 10.13 11.30
CA ALA A 95 -3.26 10.60 11.34
C ALA A 95 -2.88 11.49 10.14
N LYS A 96 -2.06 12.51 10.44
CA LYS A 96 -1.25 13.27 9.48
C LYS A 96 -0.32 12.31 8.71
N GLY A 97 -0.75 11.75 7.58
CA GLY A 97 -0.02 10.72 6.85
C GLY A 97 0.12 11.06 5.37
N ALA A 98 1.34 11.32 4.92
CA ALA A 98 1.66 11.60 3.52
C ALA A 98 1.21 10.47 2.59
N ILE A 99 0.54 10.79 1.49
CA ILE A 99 0.26 9.87 0.39
C ILE A 99 1.52 9.81 -0.47
N ILE A 100 2.23 8.68 -0.44
CA ILE A 100 3.38 8.44 -1.33
C ILE A 100 2.85 7.83 -2.63
N PHE A 101 2.92 8.61 -3.71
CA PHE A 101 2.72 8.11 -5.08
C PHE A 101 4.05 7.54 -5.59
N THR A 102 4.05 6.28 -6.03
CA THR A 102 5.17 5.74 -6.80
C THR A 102 4.74 5.61 -8.26
N VAL A 103 5.30 6.45 -9.14
CA VAL A 103 5.04 6.39 -10.58
C VAL A 103 5.77 5.18 -11.17
N GLY A 104 5.03 4.25 -11.77
CA GLY A 104 5.56 3.05 -12.39
C GLY A 104 5.93 3.25 -13.86
N ARG A 105 7.17 3.66 -14.14
CA ARG A 105 7.93 3.15 -15.29
C ARG A 105 9.36 2.86 -14.83
N LEU A 106 9.56 1.68 -14.25
CA LEU A 106 10.90 1.08 -14.24
C LEU A 106 11.07 0.43 -15.61
N ALA A 107 11.50 1.22 -16.60
CA ALA A 107 12.02 0.64 -17.82
C ALA A 107 13.23 -0.22 -17.43
N ALA A 108 13.05 -1.53 -17.48
CA ALA A 108 14.19 -2.44 -17.55
C ALA A 108 14.87 -2.15 -18.89
N SER A 109 15.94 -1.35 -18.89
CA SER A 109 16.89 -1.41 -20.00
C SER A 109 17.73 -2.66 -19.75
N GLU A 110 17.38 -3.70 -20.50
CA GLU A 110 18.20 -4.88 -20.73
C GLU A 110 19.61 -4.41 -21.14
N ASN A 111 20.61 -4.79 -20.35
CA ASN A 111 21.98 -4.84 -20.82
C ASN A 111 22.05 -6.02 -21.81
N SER A 112 21.96 -5.72 -23.09
CA SER A 112 22.33 -6.63 -24.17
C SER A 112 23.70 -6.21 -24.70
N HIS A 113 24.55 -7.23 -24.85
CA HIS A 113 25.94 -7.23 -25.29
C HIS A 113 26.22 -6.47 -26.58
#